data_AF-R6XEH4-F1
#
_entry.id   AF-R6XEH4-F1
#
_cell.length_a   1.000
_cell.length_b   1.000
_cell.length_c   1.000
_cell.angle_alpha   90.00
_cell.angle_beta   90.00
_cell.angle_gamma   90.00
#
_symmetry.space_group_name_H-M   'P 1'
#
loop_
_entity.id
_entity.type
_entity.pdbx_description
1 polymer ?
#
loop_
_entity_poly.entity_id
_entity_poly.type
_entity_poly.pdbx_seq_one_letter_code
_entity_poly.pdbx_strand_id
1 'polypeptide(L)'
;MKVRHILGISGGKDSAALAIYLKQKYPNLKIEYYNSDTGCELAETELLIDRLSAYLGNIKRLRAAEDSPEPTPFEHFLKATGGFLPSPQARWCTKKMKLDEFERYVGDDYAVSYVGIRGDEDRDGYVSSKPNIQSVFPFRRNIWSVDVINKFLHKENQEQIIDIYDKLCPEGMMKEDLMEVLKKPITKQFYYSKKLNALLDIDVKMFNHAVFEYLKTTDYPIGHLDSFPLIDNDEVLVKDDIFRLLRESGVGVPKYYEEIPFEVDGKIGTYCRSRSGCYFCFFQQKIEWIWLYEQHPDLYKKAMSFEKDGYTWIQNESLADLIKPERIRQVKLDIIKRQEANKSKNKGTSLAELFGDEYVCANCFI
;
A
#
# COMPACT_ATOMS: atom_id res chain seq x y z
N MET A 1 -13.23 -25.68 5.68
CA MET A 1 -12.07 -25.34 4.83
C MET A 1 -11.14 -24.43 5.63
N LYS A 2 -9.82 -24.49 5.43
CA LYS A 2 -8.89 -23.62 6.17
C LYS A 2 -8.69 -22.33 5.38
N VAL A 3 -9.06 -21.19 5.97
CA VAL A 3 -8.79 -19.86 5.39
C VAL A 3 -7.39 -19.42 5.78
N ARG A 4 -6.58 -19.03 4.80
CA ARG A 4 -5.21 -18.53 4.98
C ARG A 4 -5.24 -17.04 5.25
N HIS A 5 -4.35 -16.58 6.11
CA HIS A 5 -4.17 -15.16 6.43
C HIS A 5 -2.80 -14.74 5.91
N ILE A 6 -2.75 -13.83 4.95
CA ILE A 6 -1.53 -13.57 4.18
C ILE A 6 -1.25 -12.06 4.14
N LEU A 7 0.02 -11.69 4.31
CA LEU A 7 0.47 -10.30 4.25
C LEU A 7 1.74 -10.17 3.41
N GLY A 8 1.70 -9.31 2.40
CA GLY A 8 2.84 -8.99 1.54
C GLY A 8 3.74 -7.91 2.15
N ILE A 9 5.02 -8.22 2.31
CA ILE A 9 6.08 -7.33 2.75
C ILE A 9 6.74 -6.73 1.51
N SER A 10 6.35 -5.51 1.15
CA SER A 10 6.86 -4.83 -0.06
C SER A 10 8.25 -4.18 0.11
N GLY A 11 8.81 -4.24 1.32
CA GLY A 11 9.97 -3.42 1.70
C GLY A 11 9.62 -1.97 2.04
N GLY A 12 8.33 -1.61 1.99
CA GLY A 12 7.82 -0.29 2.37
C GLY A 12 7.45 -0.15 3.83
N LYS A 13 7.49 1.10 4.29
CA LYS A 13 7.11 1.49 5.66
C LYS A 13 5.73 0.99 6.06
N ASP A 14 4.74 1.11 5.18
CA ASP A 14 3.33 0.84 5.51
C ASP A 14 3.06 -0.67 5.67
N SER A 15 3.56 -1.51 4.75
CA SER A 15 3.45 -2.98 4.88
C SER A 15 4.23 -3.53 6.07
N ALA A 16 5.40 -2.93 6.35
CA ALA A 16 6.23 -3.33 7.49
C ALA A 16 5.55 -2.99 8.82
N ALA A 17 5.03 -1.76 8.94
CA ALA A 17 4.27 -1.35 10.11
C ALA A 17 3.01 -2.18 10.30
N LEU A 18 2.30 -2.55 9.23
CA LEU A 18 1.13 -3.42 9.35
C LEU A 18 1.49 -4.82 9.88
N ALA A 19 2.58 -5.40 9.41
CA ALA A 19 3.04 -6.70 9.89
C ALA A 19 3.37 -6.67 11.39
N ILE A 20 4.05 -5.61 11.83
CA ILE A 20 4.37 -5.35 13.24
C ILE A 20 3.08 -5.17 14.05
N TYR A 21 2.20 -4.29 13.58
CA TYR A 21 0.92 -3.97 14.22
C TYR A 21 0.07 -5.23 14.46
N LEU A 22 -0.11 -6.05 13.41
CA LEU A 22 -0.90 -7.26 13.51
C LEU A 22 -0.26 -8.29 14.43
N LYS A 23 1.07 -8.43 14.40
CA LYS A 23 1.78 -9.34 15.32
C LYS A 23 1.65 -8.92 16.79
N GLN A 24 1.70 -7.63 17.07
CA GLN A 24 1.60 -7.10 18.44
C GLN A 24 0.18 -7.17 18.98
N LYS A 25 -0.80 -6.72 18.20
CA LYS A 25 -2.21 -6.57 18.65
C LYS A 25 -3.00 -7.86 18.52
N TYR A 26 -2.66 -8.70 17.55
CA TYR A 26 -3.36 -9.96 17.25
C TYR A 26 -2.38 -11.15 17.22
N PRO A 27 -1.68 -11.46 18.32
CA PRO A 27 -0.62 -12.48 18.34
C PRO A 27 -1.11 -13.90 18.02
N ASN A 28 -2.41 -14.16 18.21
CA ASN A 28 -3.05 -15.45 17.89
C ASN A 28 -3.44 -15.58 16.40
N LEU A 29 -3.41 -14.48 15.64
CA LEU A 29 -3.70 -14.48 14.21
C LEU A 29 -2.46 -14.99 13.45
N LYS A 30 -2.53 -16.22 12.95
CA LYS A 30 -1.42 -16.86 12.24
C LYS A 30 -1.32 -16.33 10.81
N ILE A 31 -0.46 -15.34 10.61
CA ILE A 31 -0.22 -14.71 9.31
C ILE A 31 0.96 -15.36 8.59
N GLU A 32 0.76 -15.69 7.33
CA GLU A 32 1.81 -16.04 6.38
C GLU A 32 2.38 -14.75 5.77
N TYR A 33 3.67 -14.52 5.95
CA TYR A 33 4.35 -13.38 5.35
C TYR A 33 5.05 -13.79 4.07
N TYR A 34 4.92 -12.97 3.03
CA TYR A 34 5.70 -13.14 1.80
C TYR A 34 6.32 -11.82 1.36
N ASN A 35 7.37 -11.88 0.57
CA ASN A 35 7.93 -10.74 -0.16
C ASN A 35 8.10 -11.17 -1.62
N SER A 36 7.80 -10.30 -2.57
CA SER A 36 8.14 -10.56 -3.97
C SER A 36 9.47 -9.92 -4.30
N ASP A 37 10.44 -10.78 -4.56
CA ASP A 37 11.81 -10.44 -4.90
C ASP A 37 11.89 -10.15 -6.40
N THR A 38 12.12 -8.88 -6.75
CA THR A 38 12.30 -8.46 -8.14
C THR A 38 13.76 -8.50 -8.58
N GLY A 39 14.69 -8.80 -7.67
CA GLY A 39 16.14 -8.71 -7.87
C GLY A 39 16.64 -7.28 -8.11
N CYS A 40 15.82 -6.27 -7.80
CA CYS A 40 16.03 -4.88 -8.17
C CYS A 40 15.86 -3.90 -7.00
N GLU A 41 15.70 -4.41 -5.79
CA GLU A 41 15.55 -3.68 -4.54
C GLU A 41 16.87 -3.00 -4.13
N LEU A 42 16.76 -1.92 -3.34
CA LEU A 42 17.92 -1.32 -2.68
C LEU A 42 18.39 -2.16 -1.50
N ALA A 43 19.66 -2.05 -1.13
CA ALA A 43 20.26 -2.79 -0.01
C ALA A 43 19.53 -2.50 1.32
N GLU A 44 19.06 -1.27 1.53
CA GLU A 44 18.29 -0.90 2.72
C GLU A 44 16.91 -1.57 2.74
N THR A 45 16.33 -1.89 1.58
CA THR A 45 15.08 -2.65 1.50
C THR A 45 15.32 -4.10 1.91
N GLU A 46 16.40 -4.74 1.43
CA GLU A 46 16.76 -6.09 1.87
C GLU A 46 17.04 -6.15 3.37
N LEU A 47 17.80 -5.17 3.88
CA LEU A 47 18.07 -5.07 5.32
C LEU A 47 16.79 -4.94 6.15
N LEU A 48 15.77 -4.20 5.67
CA LEU A 48 14.48 -4.12 6.34
C LEU A 48 13.80 -5.48 6.37
N ILE A 49 13.81 -6.21 5.25
CA ILE A 49 13.15 -7.52 5.16
C ILE A 49 13.84 -8.52 6.08
N ASP A 50 15.17 -8.48 6.18
CA ASP A 50 15.93 -9.34 7.11
C ASP A 50 15.58 -9.05 8.56
N ARG A 51 15.49 -7.78 8.95
CA ARG A 51 15.06 -7.37 10.30
C ARG A 51 13.62 -7.77 10.58
N LEU A 52 12.72 -7.61 9.60
CA LEU A 52 11.34 -8.09 9.70
C LEU A 52 11.28 -9.61 9.82
N SER A 53 12.13 -10.36 9.12
CA SER A 53 12.16 -11.81 9.25
C SER A 53 12.63 -12.23 10.64
N ALA A 54 13.66 -11.57 11.19
CA ALA A 54 14.06 -11.79 12.59
C ALA A 54 12.94 -11.45 13.58
N TYR A 55 12.15 -10.40 13.31
CA TYR A 55 11.06 -9.98 14.17
C TYR A 55 9.81 -10.86 14.05
N LEU A 56 9.37 -11.19 12.83
CA LEU A 56 8.10 -11.84 12.51
C LEU A 56 8.23 -13.37 12.48
N GLY A 57 9.37 -13.87 12.01
CA GLY A 57 9.62 -15.27 11.66
C GLY A 57 9.87 -15.43 10.16
N ASN A 58 9.43 -16.56 9.59
CA ASN A 58 9.65 -16.85 8.17
C ASN A 58 8.88 -15.87 7.26
N ILE A 59 9.59 -15.28 6.29
CA ILE A 59 9.02 -14.50 5.19
C ILE A 59 9.33 -15.24 3.90
N LYS A 60 8.31 -15.78 3.23
CA LYS A 60 8.49 -16.50 1.96
C LYS A 60 8.89 -15.53 0.86
N ARG A 61 10.04 -15.76 0.21
CA ARG A 61 10.41 -15.05 -1.01
C ARG A 61 9.68 -15.68 -2.21
N LEU A 62 8.94 -14.86 -2.94
CA LEU A 62 8.30 -15.21 -4.22
C LEU A 62 9.09 -14.51 -5.32
N ARG A 63 9.62 -15.26 -6.28
CA ARG A 63 10.41 -14.68 -7.36
C ARG A 63 9.80 -15.09 -8.69
N ALA A 64 9.64 -14.10 -9.57
CA ALA A 64 9.10 -14.35 -10.88
C ALA A 64 10.18 -14.81 -11.86
N ALA A 65 9.77 -15.61 -12.85
CA ALA A 65 10.66 -16.06 -13.93
C ALA A 65 12.00 -16.65 -13.42
N GLU A 66 11.96 -17.51 -12.39
CA GLU A 66 13.16 -18.13 -11.81
C GLU A 66 13.97 -18.94 -12.83
N ASP A 67 13.30 -19.56 -13.81
CA ASP A 67 13.94 -20.33 -14.89
C ASP A 67 14.48 -19.44 -16.03
N SER A 68 14.39 -18.12 -15.91
CA SER A 68 14.87 -17.19 -16.94
C SER A 68 16.41 -17.16 -16.99
N PRO A 69 17.01 -17.10 -18.20
CA PRO A 69 18.44 -16.86 -18.34
C PRO A 69 18.85 -15.39 -18.06
N GLU A 70 17.88 -14.49 -17.92
CA GLU A 70 18.14 -13.07 -17.65
C GLU A 70 18.51 -12.82 -16.17
N PRO A 71 19.33 -11.79 -15.86
CA PRO A 71 19.85 -11.59 -14.51
C PRO A 71 18.79 -11.33 -13.43
N THR A 72 17.67 -10.72 -13.81
CA THR A 72 16.58 -10.38 -12.90
C THR A 72 15.22 -10.67 -13.54
N PRO A 73 14.18 -10.93 -12.71
CA PRO A 73 12.79 -10.99 -13.19
C PRO A 73 12.40 -9.76 -14.00
N PHE A 74 12.90 -8.57 -13.61
CA PHE A 74 12.63 -7.34 -14.34
C PHE A 74 13.22 -7.36 -15.76
N GLU A 75 14.48 -7.76 -15.91
CA GLU A 75 15.15 -7.84 -17.21
C GLU A 75 14.49 -8.89 -18.12
N HIS A 76 14.04 -10.01 -17.55
CA HIS A 76 13.20 -10.99 -18.26
C HIS A 76 11.96 -10.35 -18.87
N PHE A 77 11.15 -9.68 -18.05
CA PHE A 77 9.90 -9.10 -18.54
C PHE A 77 10.13 -7.86 -19.42
N LEU A 78 11.16 -7.06 -19.17
CA LEU A 78 11.54 -5.95 -20.04
C LEU A 78 11.89 -6.45 -21.45
N LYS A 79 12.63 -7.56 -21.56
CA LYS A 79 12.92 -8.19 -22.84
C LYS A 79 11.66 -8.76 -23.48
N ALA A 80 10.80 -9.43 -22.70
CA ALA A 80 9.54 -9.99 -23.18
C ALA A 80 8.54 -8.92 -23.68
N THR A 81 8.60 -7.70 -23.15
CA THR A 81 7.81 -6.55 -23.62
C THR A 81 8.50 -5.75 -24.74
N GLY A 82 9.61 -6.24 -25.29
CA GLY A 82 10.32 -5.57 -26.38
C GLY A 82 11.01 -4.27 -25.97
N GLY A 83 11.43 -4.15 -24.70
CA GLY A 83 12.08 -2.94 -24.17
C GLY A 83 11.11 -1.89 -23.63
N PHE A 84 9.81 -2.15 -23.64
CA PHE A 84 8.80 -1.22 -23.14
C PHE A 84 8.88 -1.08 -21.61
N LEU A 85 9.29 0.09 -21.13
CA LEU A 85 9.41 0.41 -19.70
C LEU A 85 8.04 0.42 -18.99
N PRO A 86 7.97 0.03 -17.71
CA PRO A 86 6.74 0.16 -16.95
C PRO A 86 6.44 1.63 -16.68
N SER A 87 5.15 1.98 -16.67
CA SER A 87 4.67 3.35 -16.46
C SER A 87 3.43 3.36 -15.57
N PRO A 88 2.94 4.53 -15.12
CA PRO A 88 1.70 4.60 -14.34
C PRO A 88 0.50 3.99 -15.07
N GLN A 89 0.47 4.09 -16.41
CA GLN A 89 -0.57 3.51 -17.27
C GLN A 89 -0.32 2.03 -17.55
N ALA A 90 0.94 1.60 -17.64
CA ALA A 90 1.32 0.26 -18.02
C ALA A 90 2.21 -0.40 -16.96
N ARG A 91 1.57 -0.82 -15.87
CA ARG A 91 2.21 -1.32 -14.63
C ARG A 91 2.54 -2.80 -14.70
N TRP A 92 3.17 -3.23 -15.79
CA TRP A 92 3.47 -4.65 -16.00
C TRP A 92 4.39 -5.22 -14.92
N CYS A 93 5.28 -4.40 -14.32
CA CYS A 93 6.15 -4.83 -13.23
C CYS A 93 5.35 -5.31 -12.00
N THR A 94 4.31 -4.57 -11.62
CA THR A 94 3.35 -4.94 -10.56
C THR A 94 2.52 -6.16 -10.95
N LYS A 95 2.11 -6.27 -12.22
CA LYS A 95 1.28 -7.40 -12.61
C LYS A 95 2.11 -8.69 -12.58
N LYS A 96 3.22 -8.70 -13.33
CA LYS A 96 4.00 -9.90 -13.66
C LYS A 96 4.91 -10.38 -12.55
N MET A 97 5.66 -9.48 -11.92
CA MET A 97 6.64 -9.88 -10.90
C MET A 97 6.02 -10.02 -9.51
N LYS A 98 4.72 -9.74 -9.42
CA LYS A 98 4.12 -9.32 -8.19
C LYS A 98 2.74 -9.97 -8.02
N LEU A 99 1.67 -9.41 -8.59
CA LEU A 99 0.30 -9.94 -8.43
C LEU A 99 0.18 -11.38 -8.93
N ASP A 100 0.71 -11.68 -10.12
CA ASP A 100 0.69 -13.02 -10.71
C ASP A 100 1.46 -14.06 -9.85
N GLU A 101 2.47 -13.63 -9.08
CA GLU A 101 3.20 -14.52 -8.15
C GLU A 101 2.44 -14.73 -6.85
N PHE A 102 1.83 -13.67 -6.31
CA PHE A 102 0.96 -13.77 -5.13
C PHE A 102 -0.23 -14.70 -5.41
N GLU A 103 -0.92 -14.53 -6.53
CA GLU A 103 -2.04 -15.40 -6.91
C GLU A 103 -1.60 -16.87 -7.06
N ARG A 104 -0.42 -17.13 -7.62
CA ARG A 104 0.15 -18.49 -7.69
C ARG A 104 0.48 -19.06 -6.31
N TYR A 105 0.99 -18.25 -5.40
CA TYR A 105 1.29 -18.66 -4.02
C TYR A 105 0.03 -18.99 -3.21
N VAL A 106 -1.07 -18.27 -3.48
CA VAL A 106 -2.38 -18.59 -2.89
C VAL A 106 -2.96 -19.87 -3.50
N GLY A 107 -2.90 -20.01 -4.82
CA GLY A 107 -3.56 -21.10 -5.53
C GLY A 107 -5.08 -20.99 -5.42
N ASP A 108 -5.74 -22.11 -5.14
CA ASP A 108 -7.20 -22.20 -5.01
C ASP A 108 -7.68 -22.12 -3.54
N ASP A 109 -6.76 -21.93 -2.58
CA ASP A 109 -7.13 -21.78 -1.17
C ASP A 109 -7.88 -20.47 -0.92
N TYR A 110 -8.81 -20.46 0.03
CA TYR A 110 -9.35 -19.21 0.55
C TYR A 110 -8.29 -18.41 1.30
N ALA A 111 -8.12 -17.14 0.95
CA ALA A 111 -7.13 -16.26 1.55
C ALA A 111 -7.68 -14.88 1.91
N VAL A 112 -7.33 -14.40 3.10
CA VAL A 112 -7.47 -13.01 3.53
C VAL A 112 -6.14 -12.32 3.34
N SER A 113 -6.10 -11.30 2.47
CA SER A 113 -4.92 -10.48 2.16
C SER A 113 -4.96 -9.17 2.93
N TYR A 114 -3.99 -8.96 3.81
CA TYR A 114 -3.88 -7.74 4.62
C TYR A 114 -3.02 -6.68 3.95
N VAL A 115 -3.51 -5.43 3.94
CA VAL A 115 -2.87 -4.34 3.20
C VAL A 115 -2.79 -3.07 4.03
N GLY A 116 -1.59 -2.50 4.11
CA GLY A 116 -1.30 -1.29 4.88
C GLY A 116 -1.62 -0.02 4.10
N ILE A 117 -2.90 0.25 3.84
CA ILE A 117 -3.36 1.56 3.34
C ILE A 117 -3.71 2.43 4.54
N ARG A 118 -2.99 3.53 4.72
CA ARG A 118 -3.15 4.41 5.89
C ARG A 118 -4.50 5.11 5.90
N GLY A 119 -4.94 5.50 7.10
CA GLY A 119 -6.16 6.26 7.31
C GLY A 119 -6.21 7.61 6.60
N ASP A 120 -5.04 8.24 6.40
CA ASP A 120 -4.87 9.56 5.77
C ASP A 120 -4.68 9.52 4.23
N GLU A 121 -4.68 8.34 3.61
CA GLU A 121 -4.62 8.21 2.15
C GLU A 121 -6.02 8.35 1.52
N ASP A 122 -6.19 9.06 0.40
CA ASP A 122 -7.48 9.09 -0.32
C ASP A 122 -7.43 8.17 -1.55
N ARG A 123 -7.53 6.86 -1.32
CA ARG A 123 -7.51 5.84 -2.37
C ARG A 123 -8.16 4.53 -1.96
N ASP A 124 -8.66 3.80 -2.94
CA ASP A 124 -9.05 2.41 -2.79
C ASP A 124 -7.85 1.47 -2.87
N GLY A 125 -7.96 0.32 -2.20
CA GLY A 125 -7.04 -0.79 -2.37
C GLY A 125 -7.45 -1.70 -3.53
N TYR A 126 -6.46 -2.43 -4.06
CA TYR A 126 -6.70 -3.53 -4.99
C TYR A 126 -7.70 -4.57 -4.44
N VAL A 127 -8.68 -4.86 -5.30
CA VAL A 127 -9.63 -5.96 -5.17
C VAL A 127 -9.18 -7.06 -6.13
N SER A 128 -8.94 -8.27 -5.62
CA SER A 128 -8.54 -9.38 -6.48
C SER A 128 -9.65 -9.76 -7.44
N SER A 129 -9.28 -10.14 -8.66
CA SER A 129 -10.21 -10.77 -9.60
C SER A 129 -10.55 -12.22 -9.23
N LYS A 130 -9.77 -12.82 -8.31
CA LYS A 130 -9.94 -14.18 -7.84
C LYS A 130 -10.93 -14.21 -6.68
N PRO A 131 -12.04 -14.97 -6.77
CA PRO A 131 -13.08 -14.98 -5.73
C PRO A 131 -12.60 -15.58 -4.41
N ASN A 132 -11.53 -16.40 -4.43
CA ASN A 132 -10.95 -17.00 -3.24
C ASN A 132 -10.00 -16.05 -2.47
N ILE A 133 -9.79 -14.80 -2.91
CA ILE A 133 -8.92 -13.82 -2.25
C ILE A 133 -9.72 -12.59 -1.84
N GLN A 134 -9.66 -12.23 -0.56
CA GLN A 134 -10.34 -11.06 -0.01
C GLN A 134 -9.35 -10.11 0.66
N SER A 135 -9.37 -8.84 0.26
CA SER A 135 -8.53 -7.80 0.84
C SER A 135 -9.14 -7.19 2.11
N VAL A 136 -8.30 -6.87 3.09
CA VAL A 136 -8.67 -6.14 4.32
C VAL A 136 -7.66 -5.01 4.57
N PHE A 137 -8.14 -3.87 5.07
CA PHE A 137 -7.38 -2.63 5.26
C PHE A 137 -7.35 -2.18 6.74
N PRO A 138 -6.48 -2.77 7.59
CA PRO A 138 -6.61 -2.62 9.05
C PRO A 138 -6.34 -1.21 9.61
N PHE A 139 -5.72 -0.31 8.84
CA PHE A 139 -5.45 1.07 9.27
C PHE A 139 -6.57 2.06 8.90
N ARG A 140 -7.60 1.58 8.22
CA ARG A 140 -8.72 2.40 7.74
C ARG A 140 -9.88 2.33 8.74
N ARG A 141 -10.63 3.43 8.82
CA ARG A 141 -11.92 3.46 9.54
C ARG A 141 -12.88 2.38 9.02
N ASN A 142 -12.92 2.22 7.70
CA ASN A 142 -13.56 1.08 7.05
C ASN A 142 -12.50 0.07 6.63
N ILE A 143 -12.45 -1.08 7.31
CA ILE A 143 -11.48 -2.14 7.00
C ILE A 143 -11.84 -2.97 5.76
N TRP A 144 -13.07 -2.84 5.26
CA TRP A 144 -13.61 -3.69 4.19
C TRP A 144 -13.37 -3.08 2.81
N SER A 145 -13.13 -3.95 1.84
CA SER A 145 -12.94 -3.55 0.45
C SER A 145 -14.19 -3.02 -0.22
N VAL A 146 -14.00 -2.23 -1.27
CA VAL A 146 -15.08 -1.55 -1.98
C VAL A 146 -16.10 -2.54 -2.56
N ASP A 147 -15.66 -3.72 -2.99
CA ASP A 147 -16.56 -4.79 -3.47
C ASP A 147 -17.41 -5.38 -2.34
N VAL A 148 -16.83 -5.60 -1.16
CA VAL A 148 -17.57 -6.05 0.04
C VAL A 148 -18.59 -5.00 0.47
N ILE A 149 -18.20 -3.72 0.51
CA ILE A 149 -19.11 -2.64 0.88
C ILE A 149 -20.23 -2.47 -0.13
N ASN A 150 -19.93 -2.51 -1.42
CA ASN A 150 -20.93 -2.40 -2.48
C ASN A 150 -21.93 -3.56 -2.41
N LYS A 151 -21.45 -4.77 -2.11
CA LYS A 151 -22.30 -5.94 -1.94
C LYS A 151 -23.13 -5.85 -0.67
N PHE A 152 -22.51 -5.56 0.47
CA PHE A 152 -23.20 -5.39 1.75
C PHE A 152 -24.30 -4.34 1.64
N LEU A 153 -24.01 -3.13 1.19
CA LEU A 153 -24.99 -2.04 1.10
C LEU A 153 -25.91 -2.10 -0.13
N HIS A 154 -25.88 -3.18 -0.92
CA HIS A 154 -26.77 -3.34 -2.06
C HIS A 154 -28.23 -3.43 -1.61
N LYS A 155 -29.14 -2.79 -2.36
CA LYS A 155 -30.58 -2.72 -2.02
C LYS A 155 -31.23 -4.08 -1.79
N GLU A 156 -30.77 -5.12 -2.50
CA GLU A 156 -31.31 -6.48 -2.41
C GLU A 156 -30.99 -7.15 -1.07
N ASN A 157 -29.95 -6.69 -0.38
CA ASN A 157 -29.54 -7.23 0.91
C ASN A 157 -30.13 -6.43 2.09
N GLN A 158 -30.93 -5.38 1.83
CA GLN A 158 -31.38 -4.45 2.87
C GLN A 158 -32.15 -5.13 4.01
N GLU A 159 -33.08 -6.03 3.69
CA GLU A 159 -33.86 -6.77 4.70
C GLU A 159 -32.94 -7.64 5.57
N GLN A 160 -32.02 -8.37 4.94
CA GLN A 160 -31.03 -9.20 5.64
C GLN A 160 -30.14 -8.37 6.57
N ILE A 161 -29.68 -7.19 6.12
CA ILE A 161 -28.86 -6.29 6.95
C ILE A 161 -29.64 -5.79 8.16
N ILE A 162 -30.91 -5.40 7.97
CA ILE A 162 -31.78 -4.97 9.06
C ILE A 162 -31.91 -6.09 10.11
N ASP A 163 -32.17 -7.32 9.66
CA ASP A 163 -32.26 -8.49 10.55
C ASP A 163 -30.95 -8.77 11.31
N ILE A 164 -29.79 -8.55 10.67
CA ILE A 164 -28.47 -8.67 11.31
C ILE A 164 -28.33 -7.62 12.42
N TYR A 165 -28.61 -6.35 12.12
CA TYR A 165 -28.52 -5.28 13.11
C TYR A 165 -29.55 -5.44 14.24
N ASP A 166 -30.76 -5.94 13.97
CA ASP A 166 -31.76 -6.22 14.99
C ASP A 166 -31.29 -7.28 15.99
N LYS A 167 -30.49 -8.27 15.54
CA LYS A 167 -29.89 -9.29 16.41
C LYS A 167 -28.69 -8.75 17.20
N LEU A 168 -27.85 -7.93 16.56
CA LEU A 168 -26.64 -7.37 17.19
C LEU A 168 -26.95 -6.23 18.17
N CYS A 169 -28.01 -5.46 17.91
CA CYS A 169 -28.43 -4.30 18.69
C CYS A 169 -29.96 -4.36 18.91
N PRO A 170 -30.44 -5.11 19.92
CA PRO A 170 -31.87 -5.39 20.09
C PRO A 170 -32.68 -4.19 20.60
N GLU A 171 -32.08 -3.25 21.34
CA GLU A 171 -32.76 -2.09 21.92
C GLU A 171 -31.80 -0.90 22.17
N GLY A 172 -32.37 0.28 22.43
CA GLY A 172 -31.64 1.51 22.79
C GLY A 172 -31.54 2.54 21.66
N MET A 173 -31.02 3.74 21.98
CA MET A 173 -30.94 4.87 21.04
C MET A 173 -30.10 4.54 19.79
N MET A 174 -29.01 3.79 19.96
CA MET A 174 -28.17 3.35 18.84
C MET A 174 -28.96 2.53 17.81
N LYS A 175 -29.89 1.69 18.25
CA LYS A 175 -30.77 0.92 17.35
C LYS A 175 -31.64 1.86 16.52
N GLU A 176 -32.22 2.88 17.14
CA GLU A 176 -33.07 3.86 16.46
C GLU A 176 -32.28 4.60 15.36
N ASP A 177 -31.09 5.08 15.70
CA ASP A 177 -30.18 5.75 14.77
C ASP A 177 -29.78 4.83 13.60
N LEU A 178 -29.41 3.57 13.89
CA LEU A 178 -29.07 2.57 12.88
C LEU A 178 -30.25 2.31 11.94
N MET A 179 -31.45 2.10 12.48
CA MET A 179 -32.64 1.80 11.70
C MET A 179 -33.05 2.98 10.82
N GLU A 180 -32.88 4.22 11.28
CA GLU A 180 -33.09 5.41 10.45
C GLU A 180 -32.18 5.39 9.22
N VAL A 181 -30.88 5.16 9.42
CA VAL A 181 -29.89 5.13 8.33
C VAL A 181 -30.12 3.94 7.39
N LEU A 182 -30.40 2.76 7.92
CA LEU A 182 -30.59 1.53 7.14
C LEU A 182 -31.83 1.59 6.25
N LYS A 183 -32.95 2.11 6.76
CA LYS A 183 -34.21 2.22 6.01
C LYS A 183 -34.19 3.36 4.99
N LYS A 184 -33.27 4.32 5.12
CA LYS A 184 -33.11 5.41 4.16
C LYS A 184 -32.66 4.86 2.79
N PRO A 185 -33.44 5.12 1.72
CA PRO A 185 -33.08 4.66 0.38
C PRO A 185 -31.85 5.41 -0.14
N ILE A 186 -31.02 4.71 -0.91
CA ILE A 186 -29.92 5.35 -1.65
C ILE A 186 -30.53 6.19 -2.77
N THR A 187 -30.17 7.47 -2.84
CA THR A 187 -30.67 8.42 -3.84
C THR A 187 -29.52 9.21 -4.45
N LYS A 188 -29.77 10.00 -5.51
CA LYS A 188 -28.75 10.92 -6.06
C LYS A 188 -28.23 11.94 -5.03
N GLN A 189 -28.98 12.21 -3.95
CA GLN A 189 -28.62 13.13 -2.86
C GLN A 189 -28.07 12.39 -1.61
N PHE A 190 -28.24 11.07 -1.55
CA PHE A 190 -27.74 10.17 -0.50
C PHE A 190 -27.05 8.97 -1.17
N TYR A 191 -25.82 9.20 -1.65
CA TYR A 191 -25.02 8.23 -2.39
C TYR A 191 -24.28 7.28 -1.44
N TYR A 192 -23.77 6.16 -1.96
CA TYR A 192 -23.24 5.03 -1.19
C TYR A 192 -22.25 5.43 -0.07
N SER A 193 -21.32 6.35 -0.32
CA SER A 193 -20.35 6.76 0.72
C SER A 193 -21.00 7.52 1.88
N LYS A 194 -22.10 8.25 1.64
CA LYS A 194 -22.83 8.95 2.72
C LYS A 194 -23.55 7.96 3.64
N LYS A 195 -24.09 6.88 3.08
CA LYS A 195 -24.70 5.79 3.88
C LYS A 195 -23.65 5.03 4.69
N LEU A 196 -22.54 4.67 4.04
CA LEU A 196 -21.39 4.05 4.71
C LEU A 196 -20.89 4.92 5.86
N ASN A 197 -20.65 6.22 5.61
CA ASN A 197 -20.16 7.13 6.62
C ASN A 197 -21.15 7.29 7.78
N ALA A 198 -22.44 7.42 7.50
CA ALA A 198 -23.46 7.51 8.55
C ALA A 198 -23.48 6.26 9.44
N LEU A 199 -23.33 5.05 8.89
CA LEU A 199 -23.26 3.81 9.68
C LEU A 199 -21.98 3.74 10.53
N LEU A 200 -20.84 4.10 9.94
CA LEU A 200 -19.55 4.14 10.64
C LEU A 200 -19.47 5.23 11.70
N ASP A 201 -20.17 6.36 11.52
CA ASP A 201 -20.24 7.46 12.49
C ASP A 201 -21.06 7.07 13.73
N ILE A 202 -22.00 6.14 13.59
CA ILE A 202 -22.75 5.59 14.73
C ILE A 202 -21.83 4.70 15.56
N ASP A 203 -21.29 3.63 14.97
CA ASP A 203 -20.32 2.75 15.65
C ASP A 203 -19.55 1.87 14.64
N VAL A 204 -18.23 2.01 14.61
CA VAL A 204 -17.35 1.28 13.68
C VAL A 204 -17.33 -0.23 13.97
N LYS A 205 -17.32 -0.62 15.25
CA LYS A 205 -17.24 -2.04 15.63
C LYS A 205 -18.55 -2.73 15.28
N MET A 206 -19.68 -2.13 15.63
CA MET A 206 -21.01 -2.60 15.26
C MET A 206 -21.13 -2.77 13.75
N PHE A 207 -20.64 -1.80 12.97
CA PHE A 207 -20.59 -1.93 11.52
C PHE A 207 -19.76 -3.14 11.06
N ASN A 208 -18.56 -3.33 11.63
CA ASN A 208 -17.72 -4.48 11.29
C ASN A 208 -18.33 -5.83 11.69
N HIS A 209 -18.98 -5.91 12.86
CA HIS A 209 -19.73 -7.09 13.30
C HIS A 209 -20.87 -7.40 12.34
N ALA A 210 -21.64 -6.40 11.90
CA ALA A 210 -22.71 -6.58 10.93
C ALA A 210 -22.21 -7.05 9.56
N VAL A 211 -21.11 -6.47 9.06
CA VAL A 211 -20.48 -6.92 7.81
C VAL A 211 -19.97 -8.36 7.95
N PHE A 212 -19.37 -8.73 9.08
CA PHE A 212 -18.89 -10.09 9.32
C PHE A 212 -20.04 -11.12 9.34
N GLU A 213 -21.14 -10.83 10.04
CA GLU A 213 -22.34 -11.68 10.04
C GLU A 213 -22.96 -11.80 8.65
N TYR A 214 -22.96 -10.72 7.85
CA TYR A 214 -23.37 -10.80 6.45
C TYR A 214 -22.45 -11.67 5.61
N LEU A 215 -21.12 -11.53 5.77
CA LEU A 215 -20.15 -12.30 5.00
C LEU A 215 -20.30 -13.81 5.23
N LYS A 216 -20.73 -14.25 6.41
CA LYS A 216 -21.04 -15.67 6.71
C LYS A 216 -22.12 -16.27 5.80
N THR A 217 -22.92 -15.45 5.11
CA THR A 217 -23.92 -15.91 4.14
C THR A 217 -23.40 -15.85 2.69
N THR A 218 -22.10 -15.71 2.49
CA THR A 218 -21.48 -15.53 1.17
C THR A 218 -20.26 -16.45 1.00
N ASP A 219 -19.76 -16.58 -0.23
CA ASP A 219 -18.55 -17.37 -0.53
C ASP A 219 -17.23 -16.58 -0.33
N TYR A 220 -17.29 -15.42 0.32
CA TYR A 220 -16.08 -14.66 0.63
C TYR A 220 -15.23 -15.40 1.68
N PRO A 221 -13.89 -15.41 1.57
CA PRO A 221 -12.98 -16.06 2.52
C PRO A 221 -13.31 -15.83 3.99
N ILE A 222 -13.58 -14.58 4.40
CA ILE A 222 -13.89 -14.24 5.80
C ILE A 222 -15.21 -14.85 6.28
N GLY A 223 -16.16 -15.07 5.38
CA GLY A 223 -17.44 -15.72 5.70
C GLY A 223 -17.30 -17.16 6.18
N HIS A 224 -16.18 -17.82 5.87
CA HIS A 224 -15.88 -19.18 6.31
C HIS A 224 -15.13 -19.25 7.65
N LEU A 225 -14.92 -18.11 8.33
CA LEU A 225 -14.29 -18.05 9.65
C LEU A 225 -15.34 -18.10 10.76
N ASP A 226 -15.05 -18.83 11.83
CA ASP A 226 -15.88 -18.83 13.04
C ASP A 226 -15.79 -17.47 13.78
N SER A 227 -14.60 -16.86 13.77
CA SER A 227 -14.33 -15.56 14.35
C SER A 227 -13.30 -14.79 13.54
N PHE A 228 -13.38 -13.46 13.57
CA PHE A 228 -12.44 -12.57 12.90
C PHE A 228 -12.03 -11.42 13.83
N PRO A 229 -10.82 -11.41 14.41
CA PRO A 229 -10.47 -10.52 15.51
C PRO A 229 -10.40 -9.03 15.14
N LEU A 230 -10.33 -8.69 13.84
CA LEU A 230 -10.29 -7.30 13.38
C LEU A 230 -11.66 -6.61 13.41
N ILE A 231 -12.76 -7.33 13.65
CA ILE A 231 -14.09 -6.70 13.73
C ILE A 231 -14.20 -5.72 14.91
N ASP A 232 -13.41 -5.93 15.96
CA ASP A 232 -13.33 -5.02 17.11
C ASP A 232 -12.30 -3.89 16.92
N ASN A 233 -11.72 -3.74 15.72
CA ASN A 233 -10.77 -2.67 15.43
C ASN A 233 -11.48 -1.39 14.95
N ASP A 234 -11.19 -0.28 15.63
CA ASP A 234 -11.65 1.07 15.30
C ASP A 234 -10.47 2.07 15.12
N GLU A 235 -9.23 1.58 15.18
CA GLU A 235 -8.05 2.42 15.03
C GLU A 235 -7.83 2.88 13.58
N VAL A 236 -7.43 4.14 13.43
CA VAL A 236 -7.09 4.76 12.15
C VAL A 236 -5.65 5.25 12.23
N LEU A 237 -4.74 4.55 11.54
CA LEU A 237 -3.31 4.86 11.60
C LEU A 237 -2.90 5.76 10.44
N VAL A 238 -2.25 6.86 10.76
CA VAL A 238 -1.71 7.83 9.79
C VAL A 238 -0.21 7.69 9.65
N LYS A 239 0.40 8.45 8.74
CA LYS A 239 1.84 8.35 8.43
C LYS A 239 2.75 8.42 9.68
N ASP A 240 2.46 9.32 10.62
CA ASP A 240 3.26 9.45 11.84
C ASP A 240 3.20 8.19 12.72
N ASP A 241 2.03 7.55 12.80
CA ASP A 241 1.87 6.28 13.52
C ASP A 241 2.69 5.16 12.88
N ILE A 242 2.76 5.12 11.54
CA ILE A 242 3.57 4.15 10.79
C ILE A 242 5.05 4.28 11.16
N PHE A 243 5.59 5.50 11.16
CA PHE A 243 6.98 5.72 11.55
C PHE A 243 7.23 5.44 13.03
N ARG A 244 6.26 5.78 13.90
CA ARG A 244 6.34 5.46 15.34
C ARG A 244 6.44 3.95 15.56
N LEU A 245 5.55 3.16 14.96
CA LEU A 245 5.55 1.70 15.05
C LEU A 245 6.89 1.09 14.60
N LEU A 246 7.43 1.56 13.46
CA LEU A 246 8.72 1.07 12.96
C LEU A 246 9.86 1.37 13.91
N ARG A 247 9.93 2.59 14.46
CA ARG A 247 11.00 3.02 15.38
C ARG A 247 10.91 2.32 16.74
N GLU A 248 9.72 2.15 17.28
CA GLU A 248 9.50 1.55 18.61
C GLU A 248 9.60 0.01 18.60
N SER A 249 9.34 -0.64 17.46
CA SER A 249 9.41 -2.11 17.34
C SER A 249 10.82 -2.72 17.40
N GLY A 250 11.87 -1.90 17.26
CA GLY A 250 13.25 -2.35 17.09
C GLY A 250 13.62 -2.82 15.67
N VAL A 251 12.65 -2.93 14.75
CA VAL A 251 12.92 -3.18 13.31
C VAL A 251 13.58 -1.95 12.67
N GLY A 252 13.11 -0.76 13.04
CA GLY A 252 13.63 0.50 12.54
C GLY A 252 13.12 0.86 11.14
N VAL A 253 13.57 2.02 10.67
CA VAL A 253 13.16 2.62 9.40
C VAL A 253 14.31 2.51 8.39
N PRO A 254 14.06 2.14 7.12
CA PRO A 254 15.08 2.20 6.07
C PRO A 254 15.70 3.58 5.94
N LYS A 255 17.03 3.64 5.80
CA LYS A 255 17.77 4.91 5.76
C LYS A 255 17.37 5.83 4.61
N TYR A 256 16.90 5.29 3.48
CA TYR A 256 16.45 6.11 2.36
C TYR A 256 15.19 6.95 2.65
N TYR A 257 14.47 6.68 3.75
CA TYR A 257 13.38 7.53 4.22
C TYR A 257 13.84 8.68 5.12
N GLU A 258 15.09 8.64 5.62
CA GLU A 258 15.63 9.70 6.45
C GLU A 258 16.18 10.82 5.57
N GLU A 259 16.14 12.06 6.09
CA GLU A 259 16.57 13.22 5.33
C GLU A 259 18.10 13.29 5.23
N ILE A 260 18.62 13.43 4.01
CA ILE A 260 20.05 13.59 3.75
C ILE A 260 20.30 14.98 3.18
N PRO A 261 21.11 15.83 3.83
CA PRO A 261 21.34 17.20 3.35
C PRO A 261 22.14 17.21 2.05
N PHE A 262 21.84 18.18 1.19
CA PHE A 262 22.67 18.55 0.05
C PHE A 262 22.81 20.08 -0.02
N GLU A 263 23.88 20.53 -0.67
CA GLU A 263 24.12 21.96 -0.91
C GLU A 263 24.15 22.25 -2.41
N VAL A 264 23.57 23.38 -2.82
CA VAL A 264 23.70 23.96 -4.16
C VAL A 264 23.66 25.48 -4.07
N ASP A 265 24.64 26.16 -4.66
CA ASP A 265 24.80 27.62 -4.63
C ASP A 265 24.72 28.24 -3.21
N GLY A 266 25.32 27.58 -2.21
CA GLY A 266 25.26 28.04 -0.82
C GLY A 266 23.89 27.89 -0.15
N LYS A 267 22.94 27.19 -0.78
CA LYS A 267 21.64 26.83 -0.19
C LYS A 267 21.60 25.37 0.17
N ILE A 268 20.97 25.05 1.30
CA ILE A 268 20.84 23.69 1.81
C ILE A 268 19.42 23.17 1.58
N GLY A 269 19.33 22.01 0.96
CA GLY A 269 18.11 21.21 0.85
C GLY A 269 18.32 19.81 1.42
N THR A 270 17.29 18.99 1.35
CA THR A 270 17.39 17.57 1.74
C THR A 270 16.91 16.63 0.63
N TYR A 271 17.49 15.44 0.58
CA TYR A 271 16.99 14.25 -0.09
C TYR A 271 16.15 13.40 0.86
N CYS A 272 15.21 12.67 0.31
CA CYS A 272 14.46 11.60 0.98
C CYS A 272 13.69 10.86 -0.11
N ARG A 273 13.68 9.53 -0.07
CA ARG A 273 12.76 8.75 -0.89
C ARG A 273 11.39 8.74 -0.23
N SER A 274 10.38 9.03 -1.00
CA SER A 274 8.96 8.86 -0.65
C SER A 274 8.55 7.38 -0.59
N ARG A 275 9.26 6.50 -1.31
CA ARG A 275 8.86 5.11 -1.56
C ARG A 275 10.03 4.15 -1.43
N SER A 276 9.69 2.94 -0.98
CA SER A 276 10.59 1.79 -1.00
C SER A 276 10.59 1.09 -2.36
N GLY A 277 11.44 0.07 -2.45
CA GLY A 277 11.41 -0.90 -3.53
C GLY A 277 12.54 -0.64 -4.52
N CYS A 278 12.25 -0.91 -5.78
CA CYS A 278 13.27 -0.98 -6.82
C CYS A 278 13.99 0.36 -7.04
N TYR A 279 15.27 0.31 -7.44
CA TYR A 279 16.06 1.50 -7.74
C TYR A 279 15.55 2.29 -8.96
N PHE A 280 14.73 1.67 -9.83
CA PHE A 280 14.21 2.28 -11.06
C PHE A 280 12.70 2.53 -11.08
N CYS A 281 12.03 2.63 -9.94
CA CYS A 281 10.58 2.85 -9.92
C CYS A 281 10.19 4.08 -10.76
N PHE A 282 9.29 3.95 -11.74
CA PHE A 282 8.85 5.05 -12.60
C PHE A 282 8.09 6.16 -11.86
N PHE A 283 7.69 5.92 -10.62
CA PHE A 283 7.15 6.96 -9.74
C PHE A 283 8.23 7.77 -9.00
N GLN A 284 9.49 7.42 -9.19
CA GLN A 284 10.60 8.12 -8.57
C GLN A 284 10.66 9.56 -9.09
N GLN A 285 10.73 10.51 -8.16
CA GLN A 285 10.81 11.94 -8.47
C GLN A 285 12.20 12.28 -9.01
N LYS A 286 12.32 13.39 -9.74
CA LYS A 286 13.60 13.85 -10.30
C LYS A 286 14.69 14.00 -9.24
N ILE A 287 14.33 14.49 -8.06
CA ILE A 287 15.28 14.62 -6.95
C ILE A 287 15.73 13.28 -6.37
N GLU A 288 14.84 12.27 -6.36
CA GLU A 288 15.17 10.91 -5.94
C GLU A 288 16.04 10.20 -6.98
N TRP A 289 15.86 10.49 -8.28
CA TRP A 289 16.78 10.06 -9.33
C TRP A 289 18.17 10.69 -9.18
N ILE A 290 18.26 11.97 -8.85
CA ILE A 290 19.53 12.64 -8.54
C ILE A 290 20.17 12.05 -7.29
N TRP A 291 19.38 11.77 -6.24
CA TRP A 291 19.84 11.05 -5.07
C TRP A 291 20.42 9.68 -5.45
N LEU A 292 19.74 8.91 -6.30
CA LEU A 292 20.24 7.62 -6.78
C LEU A 292 21.55 7.78 -7.56
N TYR A 293 21.66 8.80 -8.40
CA TYR A 293 22.89 9.13 -9.14
C TYR A 293 24.06 9.43 -8.20
N GLU A 294 23.84 10.24 -7.16
CA GLU A 294 24.89 10.67 -6.25
C GLU A 294 25.26 9.61 -5.20
N GLN A 295 24.29 8.84 -4.70
CA GLN A 295 24.50 7.86 -3.63
C GLN A 295 24.74 6.43 -4.15
N HIS A 296 24.19 6.10 -5.33
CA HIS A 296 24.26 4.76 -5.92
C HIS A 296 24.50 4.84 -7.45
N PRO A 297 25.63 5.43 -7.90
CA PRO A 297 25.87 5.71 -9.32
C PRO A 297 25.79 4.47 -10.22
N ASP A 298 26.13 3.29 -9.71
CA ASP A 298 26.07 2.04 -10.49
C ASP A 298 24.62 1.59 -10.73
N LEU A 299 23.74 1.72 -9.74
CA LEU A 299 22.31 1.45 -9.88
C LEU A 299 21.63 2.47 -10.80
N TYR A 300 22.06 3.74 -10.72
CA TYR A 300 21.60 4.77 -11.64
C TYR A 300 21.97 4.44 -13.09
N LYS A 301 23.24 4.07 -13.33
CA LYS A 301 23.71 3.63 -14.66
C LYS A 301 22.94 2.42 -15.16
N LYS A 302 22.65 1.45 -14.28
CA LYS A 302 21.83 0.28 -14.63
C LYS A 302 20.41 0.70 -15.04
N ALA A 303 19.75 1.55 -14.27
CA ALA A 303 18.43 2.08 -14.64
C ALA A 303 18.46 2.84 -15.98
N MET A 304 19.47 3.69 -16.19
CA MET A 304 19.67 4.42 -17.44
C MET A 304 19.86 3.49 -18.64
N SER A 305 20.53 2.35 -18.48
CA SER A 305 20.71 1.37 -19.56
C SER A 305 19.42 0.70 -20.05
N PHE A 306 18.34 0.81 -19.26
CA PHE A 306 17.01 0.31 -19.62
C PHE A 306 16.22 1.29 -20.50
N GLU A 307 16.61 2.56 -20.57
CA GLU A 307 16.00 3.53 -21.50
C GLU A 307 16.41 3.19 -22.94
N LYS A 308 15.44 2.81 -23.78
CA LYS A 308 15.65 2.41 -25.18
C LYS A 308 14.52 2.89 -26.07
N ASP A 309 14.80 3.12 -27.35
CA ASP A 309 13.81 3.39 -28.39
C ASP A 309 12.80 4.52 -28.06
N GLY A 310 13.27 5.53 -27.32
CA GLY A 310 12.46 6.67 -26.88
C GLY A 310 11.66 6.45 -25.60
N TYR A 311 11.72 5.26 -24.99
CA TYR A 311 11.15 5.01 -23.66
C TYR A 311 12.10 5.54 -22.57
N THR A 312 11.60 6.49 -21.78
CA THR A 312 12.31 7.08 -20.65
C THR A 312 11.55 6.85 -19.35
N TRP A 313 12.28 6.80 -18.23
CA TRP A 313 11.67 6.67 -16.89
C TRP A 313 10.86 7.89 -16.49
N ILE A 314 11.30 9.06 -16.95
CA ILE A 314 10.66 10.35 -16.71
C ILE A 314 10.04 10.80 -18.03
N GLN A 315 8.77 11.18 -18.00
CA GLN A 315 8.10 11.64 -19.20
C GLN A 315 8.82 12.85 -19.82
N ASN A 316 9.17 12.74 -21.10
CA ASN A 316 9.86 13.76 -21.89
C ASN A 316 11.28 14.14 -21.40
N GLU A 317 11.93 13.28 -20.61
CA GLU A 317 13.29 13.54 -20.12
C GLU A 317 14.03 12.21 -19.88
N SER A 318 15.20 12.04 -20.52
CA SER A 318 16.04 10.88 -20.27
C SER A 318 16.84 11.05 -18.98
N LEU A 319 17.29 9.94 -18.39
CA LEU A 319 18.22 9.97 -17.26
C LEU A 319 19.57 10.59 -17.67
N ALA A 320 20.00 10.41 -18.92
CA ALA A 320 21.21 11.05 -19.44
C ALA A 320 21.09 12.59 -19.48
N ASP A 321 19.91 13.13 -19.80
CA ASP A 321 19.65 14.57 -19.76
C ASP A 321 19.52 15.10 -18.32
N LEU A 322 18.92 14.31 -17.43
CA LEU A 322 18.70 14.68 -16.03
C LEU A 322 20.01 14.96 -15.29
N ILE A 323 21.07 14.19 -15.57
CA ILE A 323 22.36 14.33 -14.87
C ILE A 323 23.26 15.45 -15.40
N LYS A 324 22.82 16.23 -16.39
CA LYS A 324 23.56 17.41 -16.82
C LYS A 324 23.72 18.39 -15.64
N PRO A 325 24.91 18.96 -15.40
CA PRO A 325 25.16 19.79 -14.21
C PRO A 325 24.13 20.91 -14.00
N GLU A 326 23.75 21.59 -15.08
CA GLU A 326 22.76 22.68 -15.08
C GLU A 326 21.37 22.17 -14.68
N ARG A 327 21.03 20.95 -15.10
CA ARG A 327 19.75 20.32 -14.82
C ARG A 327 19.67 19.82 -13.37
N ILE A 328 20.73 19.18 -12.87
CA ILE A 328 20.85 18.81 -11.45
C ILE A 328 20.70 20.05 -10.57
N ARG A 329 21.44 21.13 -10.89
CA ARG A 329 21.36 22.41 -10.19
C ARG A 329 19.93 22.95 -10.17
N GLN A 330 19.25 22.98 -11.32
CA GLN A 330 17.87 23.44 -11.42
C GLN A 330 16.93 22.63 -10.53
N VAL A 331 16.96 21.29 -10.61
CA VAL A 331 16.08 20.43 -9.82
C VAL A 331 16.33 20.62 -8.32
N LYS A 332 17.60 20.69 -7.88
CA LYS A 332 17.96 20.94 -6.48
C LYS A 332 17.42 22.28 -5.98
N LEU A 333 17.58 23.36 -6.75
CA LEU A 333 17.06 24.68 -6.39
C LEU A 333 15.52 24.72 -6.33
N ASP A 334 14.85 24.04 -7.27
CA ASP A 334 13.38 23.93 -7.27
C ASP A 334 12.88 23.20 -6.01
N ILE A 335 13.58 22.15 -5.57
CA ILE A 335 13.27 21.41 -4.35
C ILE A 335 13.47 22.27 -3.11
N ILE A 336 14.60 22.98 -3.01
CA ILE A 336 14.87 23.89 -1.89
C ILE A 336 13.75 24.93 -1.78
N LYS A 337 13.38 25.55 -2.91
CA LYS A 337 12.29 26.55 -2.94
C LYS A 337 10.97 25.96 -2.43
N ARG A 338 10.64 24.71 -2.78
CA ARG A 338 9.43 24.02 -2.28
C ARG A 338 9.53 23.71 -0.78
N GLN A 339 10.69 23.27 -0.32
CA GLN A 339 10.97 23.02 1.10
C GLN A 339 10.79 24.29 1.94
N GLU A 340 11.37 25.41 1.50
CA GLU A 340 11.26 26.72 2.14
C GLU A 340 9.80 27.22 2.18
N ALA A 341 9.08 27.10 1.06
CA ALA A 341 7.68 27.54 0.96
C ALA A 341 6.72 26.73 1.85
N ASN A 342 7.06 25.48 2.16
CA ASN A 342 6.24 24.64 3.03
C ASN A 342 6.57 24.83 4.51
N LYS A 343 7.85 25.05 4.85
CA LYS A 343 8.27 25.46 6.20
C LYS A 343 7.58 26.75 6.65
N SER A 344 7.44 27.74 5.75
CA SER A 344 6.77 29.02 6.07
C SER A 344 5.25 28.92 6.27
N LYS A 345 4.61 27.82 5.84
CA LYS A 345 3.17 27.59 5.97
C LYS A 345 2.76 26.84 7.25
N ASN A 346 3.67 26.63 8.22
CA ASN A 346 3.43 25.82 9.43
C ASN A 346 2.85 24.42 9.15
N LYS A 347 3.10 23.89 7.94
CA LYS A 347 2.96 22.45 7.68
C LYS A 347 4.33 21.87 7.98
N GLY A 348 4.54 21.39 9.21
CA GLY A 348 5.73 20.60 9.54
C GLY A 348 5.76 19.43 8.58
N THR A 349 6.63 19.46 7.55
CA THR A 349 6.50 18.50 6.47
C THR A 349 7.84 18.09 5.87
N SER A 350 8.15 16.81 6.07
CA SER A 350 9.19 16.05 5.39
C SER A 350 9.01 16.09 3.86
N LEU A 351 10.04 15.78 3.07
CA LEU A 351 9.93 15.62 1.61
C LEU A 351 8.77 14.73 1.15
N ALA A 352 8.44 13.70 1.91
CA ALA A 352 7.32 12.82 1.62
C ALA A 352 5.94 13.53 1.72
N GLU A 353 5.82 14.63 2.48
CA GLU A 353 4.62 15.48 2.50
C GLU A 353 4.68 16.65 1.51
N LEU A 354 5.87 17.10 1.09
CA LEU A 354 6.03 18.21 0.12
C LEU A 354 5.36 17.94 -1.23
N PHE A 355 5.19 16.66 -1.56
CA PHE A 355 4.61 16.21 -2.81
C PHE A 355 3.22 15.62 -2.63
N GLY A 356 2.73 15.48 -1.39
CA GLY A 356 1.71 14.48 -1.10
C GLY A 356 2.09 13.11 -1.70
N ASP A 357 1.20 12.15 -1.56
CA ASP A 357 1.20 11.04 -2.49
C ASP A 357 0.58 11.52 -3.84
N GLU A 358 1.08 12.58 -4.49
CA GLU A 358 0.51 13.12 -5.75
C GLU A 358 0.40 12.07 -6.87
N TYR A 359 1.13 10.98 -6.73
CA TYR A 359 0.90 9.75 -7.49
C TYR A 359 0.93 8.54 -6.56
N VAL A 360 -0.04 8.33 -5.66
CA VAL A 360 -0.02 7.14 -4.78
C VAL A 360 0.20 5.89 -5.63
N CYS A 361 1.31 5.18 -5.41
CA CYS A 361 1.57 3.93 -6.11
C CYS A 361 0.62 2.89 -5.52
N ALA A 362 -0.58 2.81 -6.09
CA ALA A 362 -1.65 1.95 -5.60
C ALA A 362 -1.32 0.45 -5.60
N ASN A 363 -0.14 0.04 -6.06
CA ASN A 363 0.17 -1.36 -6.30
C ASN A 363 1.66 -1.69 -6.09
N CYS A 364 2.34 -1.05 -5.13
CA CYS A 364 3.59 -1.66 -4.66
C CYS A 364 3.31 -2.97 -3.92
N PHE A 365 2.08 -3.21 -3.45
CA PHE A 365 1.30 -4.44 -3.63
C PHE A 365 -0.04 -4.32 -2.91
N ILE A 366 -1.07 -3.85 -3.63
CA ILE A 366 -2.38 -3.44 -3.10
C ILE A 366 -2.38 -2.01 -2.54
#